data_AF-A0A8T4CAR1-F1
#
_entry.id   AF-A0A8T4CAR1-F1
#
_cell.length_a   1.000
_cell.length_b   1.000
_cell.length_c   1.000
_cell.angle_alpha   90.00
_cell.angle_beta   90.00
_cell.angle_gamma   90.00
#
_symmetry.space_group_name_H-M   'P 1'
#
loop_
_entity.id
_entity.type
_entity.pdbx_description
1 polymer ?
#
loop_
_entity_poly.entity_id
_entity_poly.type
_entity_poly.pdbx_seq_one_letter_code
_entity_poly.pdbx_strand_id
1 'polypeptide(L)'
;MEAKLFAIKLERRIKEAMDYISRETGDTLTRLYYRPIQETTFETLGKILLRKLAGVELTERQFPLLVEEFFQLVERKEVKEEFRRLFTGVQFVEKEWLQYEMDMREVHMSVGRTYIDMGGKFTPVSRRLVKEIFFQNMLQMTYRHTAMGMFKSLDDEWRRNAHRIERFRDWLIRKHEELYGHDIVEVEEVYEAEVLETRARNLGK
;
A
#
# COMPACT_ATOMS: atom_id res chain seq x y z
N MET A 1 -22.62 26.34 -21.16
CA MET A 1 -21.95 25.07 -21.53
C MET A 1 -22.91 23.94 -21.19
N GLU A 2 -23.38 23.18 -22.18
CA GLU A 2 -24.22 22.00 -21.92
C GLU A 2 -23.37 20.86 -21.35
N ALA A 3 -23.80 20.29 -20.22
CA ALA A 3 -23.17 19.12 -19.65
C ALA A 3 -23.53 17.90 -20.51
N LYS A 4 -22.56 17.40 -21.30
CA LYS A 4 -22.72 16.14 -22.02
C LYS A 4 -22.60 14.97 -21.03
N LEU A 5 -23.68 14.21 -20.90
CA LEU A 5 -23.71 12.97 -20.11
C LEU A 5 -23.03 11.86 -20.92
N PHE A 6 -21.95 11.30 -20.38
CA PHE A 6 -21.28 10.13 -20.94
C PHE A 6 -21.56 8.91 -20.07
N ALA A 7 -22.12 7.86 -20.66
CA ALA A 7 -22.25 6.56 -19.99
C ALA A 7 -20.96 5.77 -20.20
N ILE A 8 -20.20 5.55 -19.12
CA ILE A 8 -18.97 4.76 -19.15
C ILE A 8 -19.24 3.42 -18.45
N LYS A 9 -18.89 2.31 -19.10
CA LYS A 9 -18.95 0.97 -18.48
C LYS A 9 -17.67 0.76 -17.65
N LEU A 10 -17.81 0.82 -16.34
CA LEU A 10 -16.73 0.51 -15.40
C LEU A 10 -16.83 -0.93 -14.91
N GLU A 11 -15.68 -1.53 -14.64
CA GLU A 11 -15.62 -2.75 -13.85
C GLU A 11 -16.13 -2.47 -12.44
N ARG A 12 -16.85 -3.44 -11.87
CA ARG A 12 -17.52 -3.29 -10.58
C ARG A 12 -16.58 -2.80 -9.48
N ARG A 13 -15.39 -3.38 -9.37
CA ARG A 13 -14.41 -3.01 -8.33
C ARG A 13 -13.83 -1.61 -8.51
N ILE A 14 -13.64 -1.17 -9.75
CA ILE A 14 -13.19 0.20 -10.03
C ILE A 14 -14.27 1.19 -9.60
N LYS A 15 -15.54 0.88 -9.88
CA LYS A 15 -16.66 1.69 -9.41
C LYS A 15 -16.71 1.75 -7.87
N GLU A 16 -16.59 0.61 -7.19
CA GLU A 16 -16.58 0.56 -5.71
C GLU A 16 -15.41 1.39 -5.12
N ALA A 17 -14.23 1.35 -5.74
CA ALA A 17 -13.10 2.19 -5.37
C ALA A 17 -13.39 3.68 -5.58
N MET A 18 -14.00 4.07 -6.71
CA MET A 18 -14.36 5.46 -6.99
C MET A 18 -15.44 5.98 -6.03
N ASP A 19 -16.46 5.18 -5.70
CA ASP A 19 -17.48 5.51 -4.72
C ASP A 19 -16.86 5.70 -3.32
N TYR A 20 -15.87 4.87 -2.97
CA TYR A 20 -15.11 5.04 -1.74
C TYR A 20 -14.26 6.31 -1.74
N ILE A 21 -13.47 6.58 -2.79
CA ILE A 21 -12.68 7.80 -2.92
C ILE A 21 -13.57 9.04 -2.81
N SER A 22 -14.71 9.06 -3.50
CA SER A 22 -15.65 10.19 -3.46
C SER A 22 -16.13 10.48 -2.04
N ARG A 23 -16.45 9.45 -1.25
CA ARG A 23 -16.83 9.61 0.16
C ARG A 23 -15.68 10.12 1.04
N GLU A 24 -14.46 9.63 0.82
CA GLU A 24 -13.28 9.99 1.62
C GLU A 24 -12.73 11.38 1.29
N THR A 25 -12.94 11.88 0.07
CA THR A 25 -12.39 13.17 -0.40
C THR A 25 -13.45 14.28 -0.45
N GLY A 26 -14.74 13.94 -0.47
CA GLY A 26 -15.82 14.88 -0.73
C GLY A 26 -15.94 15.31 -2.20
N ASP A 27 -15.11 14.79 -3.10
CA ASP A 27 -15.16 15.11 -4.53
C ASP A 27 -16.29 14.35 -5.24
N THR A 28 -16.87 14.98 -6.26
CA THR A 28 -17.90 14.34 -7.10
C THR A 28 -17.29 13.34 -8.07
N LEU A 29 -17.97 12.21 -8.28
CA LEU A 29 -17.56 11.19 -9.25
C LEU A 29 -17.26 11.80 -10.62
N THR A 30 -18.01 12.83 -11.04
CA THR A 30 -17.86 13.55 -12.33
C THR A 30 -16.46 14.13 -12.57
N ARG A 31 -15.71 14.50 -11.51
CA ARG A 31 -14.32 14.98 -11.62
C ARG A 31 -13.30 13.86 -11.86
N LEU A 32 -13.69 12.61 -11.66
CA LEU A 32 -12.85 11.42 -11.73
C LEU A 32 -13.06 10.64 -13.06
N TYR A 33 -13.47 11.28 -14.18
CA TYR A 33 -13.85 10.57 -15.43
C TYR A 33 -13.08 10.99 -16.73
N TYR A 34 -11.80 10.65 -16.94
CA TYR A 34 -11.10 10.47 -18.26
C TYR A 34 -9.89 9.51 -18.26
N ARG A 35 -9.75 8.43 -19.09
CA ARG A 35 -8.70 7.33 -19.12
C ARG A 35 -7.46 7.44 -18.19
N PRO A 36 -6.77 8.59 -18.07
CA PRO A 36 -6.16 9.03 -16.81
C PRO A 36 -6.90 8.62 -15.50
N ILE A 37 -8.21 8.31 -15.50
CA ILE A 37 -9.06 7.91 -14.36
C ILE A 37 -8.45 6.74 -13.67
N GLN A 38 -8.08 5.69 -14.39
CA GLN A 38 -7.70 4.45 -13.71
C GLN A 38 -6.39 4.67 -12.98
N GLU A 39 -5.43 5.33 -13.63
CA GLU A 39 -4.16 5.73 -13.01
C GLU A 39 -4.39 6.71 -11.84
N THR A 40 -5.18 7.78 -12.04
CA THR A 40 -5.53 8.75 -10.99
C THR A 40 -6.38 8.12 -9.88
N THR A 41 -7.21 7.12 -10.17
CA THR A 41 -8.04 6.39 -9.20
C THR A 41 -7.16 5.48 -8.37
N PHE A 42 -6.24 4.74 -8.98
CA PHE A 42 -5.28 3.91 -8.28
C PHE A 42 -4.33 4.76 -7.44
N GLU A 43 -3.82 5.86 -8.00
CA GLU A 43 -3.01 6.83 -7.27
C GLU A 43 -3.77 7.43 -6.08
N THR A 44 -4.98 7.94 -6.29
CA THR A 44 -5.80 8.54 -5.23
C THR A 44 -6.19 7.51 -4.18
N LEU A 45 -6.57 6.30 -4.59
CA LEU A 45 -6.87 5.19 -3.68
C LEU A 45 -5.65 4.83 -2.85
N GLY A 46 -4.49 4.62 -3.48
CA GLY A 46 -3.26 4.28 -2.77
C GLY A 46 -2.86 5.34 -1.76
N LYS A 47 -2.99 6.63 -2.12
CA LYS A 47 -2.79 7.75 -1.19
C LYS A 47 -3.71 7.65 0.02
N ILE A 48 -5.01 7.40 -0.18
CA ILE A 48 -5.99 7.24 0.91
C ILE A 48 -5.68 6.01 1.78
N LEU A 49 -5.34 4.88 1.16
CA LEU A 49 -5.04 3.64 1.87
C LEU A 49 -3.80 3.82 2.77
N LEU A 50 -2.73 4.43 2.25
CA LEU A 50 -1.53 4.72 3.03
C LEU A 50 -1.79 5.73 4.15
N ARG A 51 -2.65 6.75 3.94
CA ARG A 51 -3.11 7.66 5.02
C ARG A 51 -3.77 6.89 6.17
N LYS A 52 -4.71 6.00 5.84
CA LYS A 52 -5.42 5.20 6.85
C LYS A 52 -4.50 4.21 7.56
N LEU A 53 -3.46 3.73 6.89
CA LEU A 53 -2.44 2.87 7.49
C LEU A 53 -1.55 3.65 8.48
N ALA A 54 -1.13 4.87 8.11
CA ALA A 54 -0.27 5.71 8.95
C ALA A 54 -1.01 6.34 10.15
N GLY A 55 -2.35 6.34 10.17
CA GLY A 55 -3.13 6.98 11.23
C GLY A 55 -3.08 8.51 11.22
N VAL A 56 -2.61 9.13 10.13
CA VAL A 56 -2.43 10.59 10.00
C VAL A 56 -2.96 11.11 8.66
N GLU A 57 -3.39 12.37 8.63
CA GLU A 57 -3.60 13.11 7.39
C GLU A 57 -2.24 13.36 6.69
N LEU A 58 -1.89 12.55 5.68
CA LEU A 58 -0.70 12.83 4.85
C LEU A 58 -0.89 14.16 4.12
N THR A 59 -0.39 15.25 4.70
CA THR A 59 -0.26 16.54 4.02
C THR A 59 0.82 16.43 2.95
N GLU A 60 0.72 17.21 1.87
CA GLU A 60 1.57 17.12 0.66
C GLU A 60 3.08 17.33 0.89
N ARG A 61 3.50 17.69 2.11
CA ARG A 61 4.91 17.92 2.47
C ARG A 61 5.55 16.83 3.32
N GLN A 62 4.79 15.86 3.81
CA GLN A 62 5.38 14.73 4.53
C GLN A 62 5.79 13.68 3.50
N PHE A 63 7.09 13.43 3.37
CA PHE A 63 7.50 12.08 3.06
C PHE A 63 6.79 11.19 4.10
N PRO A 64 5.98 10.20 3.69
CA PRO A 64 5.07 9.52 4.60
C PRO A 64 5.92 8.85 5.67
N LEU A 65 5.68 9.12 6.95
CA LEU A 65 6.41 8.51 8.07
C LEU A 65 6.72 7.02 7.84
N LEU A 66 5.74 6.29 7.30
CA LEU A 66 5.86 4.88 6.92
C LEU A 66 6.98 4.54 5.90
N VAL A 67 7.27 5.42 4.95
CA VAL A 67 8.39 5.28 3.99
C VAL A 67 9.73 5.51 4.70
N GLU A 68 9.80 6.52 5.57
CA GLU A 68 10.99 6.77 6.38
C GLU A 68 11.26 5.61 7.35
N GLU A 69 10.22 5.12 8.04
CA GLU A 69 10.26 3.94 8.91
C GLU A 69 10.72 2.70 8.14
N PHE A 70 10.21 2.48 6.93
CA PHE A 70 10.69 1.42 6.06
C PHE A 70 12.19 1.58 5.74
N PHE A 71 12.63 2.78 5.35
CA PHE A 71 14.03 3.00 5.01
C PHE A 71 14.96 2.85 6.21
N GLN A 72 14.59 3.39 7.36
CA GLN A 72 15.31 3.18 8.61
C GLN A 72 15.42 1.70 8.98
N LEU A 73 14.38 0.91 8.70
CA LEU A 73 14.39 -0.53 8.94
C LEU A 73 15.32 -1.25 7.96
N VAL A 74 15.21 -1.01 6.65
CA VAL A 74 16.04 -1.69 5.65
C VAL A 74 17.50 -1.22 5.65
N GLU A 75 17.79 -0.07 6.25
CA GLU A 75 19.16 0.40 6.46
C GLU A 75 19.91 -0.33 7.59
N ARG A 76 19.18 -1.06 8.45
CA ARG A 76 19.81 -1.85 9.51
C ARG A 76 20.64 -2.98 8.93
N LYS A 77 21.83 -3.19 9.49
CA LYS A 77 22.81 -4.16 8.98
C LYS A 77 22.23 -5.56 8.83
N GLU A 78 21.53 -6.05 9.84
CA GLU A 78 20.89 -7.37 9.86
C GLU A 78 19.83 -7.50 8.76
N VAL A 79 19.07 -6.44 8.49
CA VAL A 79 18.05 -6.43 7.44
C VAL A 79 18.69 -6.42 6.06
N LYS A 80 19.71 -5.58 5.85
CA LYS A 80 20.48 -5.54 4.60
C LYS A 80 21.09 -6.88 4.26
N GLU A 81 21.69 -7.53 5.25
CA GLU A 81 22.33 -8.84 5.07
C GLU A 81 21.30 -9.91 4.69
N GLU A 82 20.16 -9.98 5.40
CA GLU A 82 19.09 -10.92 5.07
C GLU A 82 18.48 -10.67 3.68
N PHE A 83 18.25 -9.40 3.33
CA PHE A 83 17.76 -9.04 1.99
C PHE A 83 18.73 -9.49 0.89
N ARG A 84 20.03 -9.23 1.07
CA ARG A 84 21.07 -9.66 0.10
C ARG A 84 21.17 -11.18 -0.01
N ARG A 85 20.98 -11.93 1.08
CA ARG A 85 20.96 -13.40 1.07
C ARG A 85 19.82 -13.98 0.23
N LEU A 86 18.76 -13.20 -0.04
CA LEU A 86 17.72 -13.61 -0.98
C LEU A 86 18.26 -13.76 -2.41
N PHE A 87 19.33 -13.03 -2.77
CA PHE A 87 19.79 -12.88 -4.14
C PHE A 87 21.29 -13.19 -4.27
N THR A 88 21.66 -14.47 -4.16
CA THR A 88 23.06 -14.92 -4.09
C THR A 88 23.91 -14.61 -5.34
N GLY A 89 23.29 -14.30 -6.47
CA GLY A 89 23.96 -13.93 -7.72
C GLY A 89 23.85 -12.45 -8.11
N VAL A 90 23.30 -11.59 -7.24
CA VAL A 90 23.05 -10.18 -7.55
C VAL A 90 24.00 -9.30 -6.74
N GLN A 91 24.70 -8.41 -7.42
CA GLN A 91 25.46 -7.35 -6.79
C GLN A 91 24.54 -6.18 -6.46
N PHE A 92 24.78 -5.53 -5.31
CA PHE A 92 23.99 -4.39 -4.85
C PHE A 92 24.89 -3.17 -4.68
N VAL A 93 24.40 -2.00 -5.10
CA VAL A 93 24.99 -0.71 -4.77
C VAL A 93 24.33 -0.12 -3.53
N GLU A 94 25.13 0.49 -2.67
CA GLU A 94 24.62 1.34 -1.60
C GLU A 94 24.16 2.68 -2.19
N LYS A 95 22.96 3.12 -1.83
CA LYS A 95 22.39 4.40 -2.28
C LYS A 95 21.85 5.16 -1.07
N GLU A 96 22.61 6.13 -0.59
CA GLU A 96 22.22 7.00 0.53
C GLU A 96 20.96 7.84 0.20
N TRP A 97 20.71 8.10 -1.08
CA TRP A 97 19.61 8.95 -1.56
C TRP A 97 18.39 8.16 -2.03
N LEU A 98 18.33 6.86 -1.77
CA LEU A 98 17.30 5.97 -2.34
C LEU A 98 15.88 6.45 -2.02
N GLN A 99 15.64 6.95 -0.82
CA GLN A 99 14.36 7.53 -0.43
C GLN A 99 13.95 8.74 -1.30
N TYR A 100 14.92 9.53 -1.79
CA TYR A 100 14.66 10.71 -2.61
C TYR A 100 14.51 10.39 -4.11
N GLU A 101 14.99 9.23 -4.56
CA GLU A 101 14.79 8.74 -5.94
C GLU A 101 13.43 8.09 -6.15
N MET A 102 12.70 7.79 -5.06
CA MET A 102 11.41 7.12 -5.15
C MET A 102 10.30 8.04 -5.65
N ASP A 103 9.65 7.62 -6.73
CA ASP A 103 8.43 8.28 -7.20
C ASP A 103 7.24 7.84 -6.34
N MET A 104 6.80 8.73 -5.44
CA MET A 104 5.63 8.50 -4.60
C MET A 104 4.35 8.28 -5.42
N ARG A 105 4.27 8.81 -6.63
CA ARG A 105 3.14 8.56 -7.53
C ARG A 105 3.10 7.09 -7.94
N GLU A 106 4.25 6.50 -8.24
CA GLU A 106 4.38 5.07 -8.54
C GLU A 106 3.97 4.22 -7.33
N VAL A 107 4.42 4.59 -6.12
CA VAL A 107 4.03 3.90 -4.88
C VAL A 107 2.52 3.94 -4.68
N HIS A 108 1.90 5.11 -4.75
CA HIS A 108 0.46 5.27 -4.60
C HIS A 108 -0.31 4.46 -5.63
N MET A 109 0.06 4.60 -6.91
CA MET A 109 -0.59 3.88 -8.00
C MET A 109 -0.48 2.36 -7.84
N SER A 110 0.71 1.86 -7.47
CA SER A 110 0.92 0.43 -7.27
C SER A 110 0.13 -0.11 -6.09
N VAL A 111 0.09 0.63 -4.96
CA VAL A 111 -0.70 0.24 -3.79
C VAL A 111 -2.20 0.18 -4.12
N GLY A 112 -2.75 1.23 -4.73
CA GLY A 112 -4.18 1.28 -5.04
C GLY A 112 -4.60 0.22 -6.07
N ARG A 113 -3.79 0.01 -7.11
CA ARG A 113 -4.05 -1.03 -8.11
C ARG A 113 -4.01 -2.42 -7.49
N THR A 114 -2.93 -2.74 -6.76
CA THR A 114 -2.74 -4.07 -6.16
C THR A 114 -3.84 -4.36 -5.13
N TYR A 115 -4.29 -3.35 -4.38
CA TYR A 115 -5.37 -3.53 -3.40
C TYR A 115 -6.69 -3.97 -4.06
N ILE A 116 -7.01 -3.38 -5.22
CA ILE A 116 -8.17 -3.78 -6.02
C ILE A 116 -7.99 -5.19 -6.58
N ASP A 117 -6.83 -5.47 -7.18
CA ASP A 117 -6.52 -6.76 -7.82
C ASP A 117 -6.55 -7.92 -6.81
N MET A 118 -6.05 -7.68 -5.59
CA MET A 118 -6.06 -8.66 -4.48
C MET A 118 -7.41 -8.78 -3.78
N GLY A 119 -8.40 -8.00 -4.19
CA GLY A 119 -9.75 -8.17 -3.70
C GLY A 119 -10.09 -7.37 -2.44
N GLY A 120 -9.30 -6.37 -2.06
CA GLY A 120 -9.40 -5.62 -0.82
C GLY A 120 -10.79 -5.03 -0.54
N LYS A 121 -11.17 -5.01 0.75
CA LYS A 121 -12.45 -4.44 1.22
C LYS A 121 -12.32 -2.93 1.41
N PHE A 122 -13.36 -2.16 1.10
CA PHE A 122 -13.35 -0.70 1.32
C PHE A 122 -14.05 -0.29 2.62
N THR A 123 -14.73 -1.22 3.30
CA THR A 123 -15.49 -0.94 4.54
C THR A 123 -15.59 -2.21 5.40
N PRO A 124 -14.85 -2.31 6.52
CA PRO A 124 -13.65 -1.51 6.82
C PRO A 124 -12.51 -1.81 5.83
N VAL A 125 -11.56 -0.89 5.72
CA VAL A 125 -10.32 -1.10 4.95
C VAL A 125 -9.43 -2.08 5.70
N SER A 126 -8.92 -3.09 5.00
CA SER A 126 -7.97 -4.05 5.59
C SER A 126 -6.59 -3.41 5.70
N ARG A 127 -6.27 -2.87 6.88
CA ARG A 127 -4.96 -2.24 7.16
C ARG A 127 -3.81 -3.22 6.94
N ARG A 128 -3.99 -4.48 7.35
CA ARG A 128 -3.03 -5.56 7.13
C ARG A 128 -2.69 -5.72 5.65
N LEU A 129 -3.70 -5.81 4.78
CA LEU A 129 -3.50 -5.96 3.33
C LEU A 129 -2.80 -4.73 2.73
N VAL A 130 -3.18 -3.51 3.15
CA VAL A 130 -2.49 -2.28 2.70
C VAL A 130 -1.00 -2.32 3.08
N LYS A 131 -0.69 -2.77 4.30
CA LYS A 131 0.69 -2.87 4.80
C LYS A 131 1.49 -3.92 4.03
N GLU A 132 0.91 -5.11 3.81
CA GLU A 132 1.53 -6.15 2.97
C GLU A 132 1.87 -5.64 1.57
N ILE A 133 0.93 -4.95 0.92
CA ILE A 133 1.13 -4.37 -0.41
C ILE A 133 2.19 -3.28 -0.40
N PHE A 134 2.18 -2.41 0.61
CA PHE A 134 3.17 -1.36 0.77
C PHE A 134 4.58 -1.94 0.91
N PHE A 135 4.81 -2.84 1.88
CA PHE A 135 6.13 -3.44 2.10
C PHE A 135 6.61 -4.23 0.88
N GLN A 136 5.72 -4.95 0.21
CA GLN A 136 6.07 -5.65 -1.03
C GLN A 136 6.54 -4.69 -2.13
N ASN A 137 5.84 -3.57 -2.32
CA ASN A 137 6.23 -2.53 -3.28
C ASN A 137 7.57 -1.91 -2.93
N MET A 138 7.74 -1.50 -1.67
CA MET A 138 8.96 -0.86 -1.21
C MET A 138 10.17 -1.79 -1.40
N LEU A 139 10.05 -3.08 -1.06
CA LEU A 139 11.10 -4.07 -1.32
C LEU A 139 11.44 -4.20 -2.79
N GLN A 140 10.43 -4.22 -3.67
CA GLN A 140 10.65 -4.32 -5.11
C GLN A 140 11.35 -3.08 -5.65
N MET A 141 10.96 -1.89 -5.18
CA MET A 141 11.62 -0.63 -5.56
C MET A 141 13.06 -0.61 -5.05
N THR A 142 13.30 -0.92 -3.78
CA THR A 142 14.66 -1.05 -3.22
C THR A 142 15.51 -2.00 -4.07
N TYR A 143 14.98 -3.17 -4.42
CA TYR A 143 15.66 -4.12 -5.30
C TYR A 143 16.00 -3.50 -6.67
N ARG A 144 15.02 -2.91 -7.36
CA ARG A 144 15.22 -2.34 -8.71
C ARG A 144 16.23 -1.19 -8.73
N HIS A 145 16.26 -0.38 -7.68
CA HIS A 145 17.16 0.78 -7.62
C HIS A 145 18.58 0.44 -7.18
N THR A 146 18.79 -0.68 -6.47
CA THR A 146 20.08 -1.05 -5.88
C THR A 146 20.72 -2.28 -6.53
N ALA A 147 19.95 -3.16 -7.16
CA ALA A 147 20.48 -4.34 -7.83
C ALA A 147 21.18 -3.96 -9.14
N MET A 148 22.36 -4.54 -9.37
CA MET A 148 23.13 -4.39 -10.60
C MET A 148 22.92 -5.58 -11.52
N GLY A 149 22.61 -5.30 -12.78
CA GLY A 149 22.49 -6.32 -13.81
C GLY A 149 21.56 -5.93 -14.94
N MET A 150 21.35 -6.86 -15.87
CA MET A 150 20.37 -6.67 -16.94
C MET A 150 18.95 -6.82 -16.38
N PHE A 151 18.04 -5.94 -16.82
CA PHE A 151 16.65 -5.88 -16.33
C PHE A 151 15.95 -7.26 -16.33
N LYS A 152 16.07 -8.01 -17.42
CA LYS A 152 15.45 -9.34 -17.54
C LYS A 152 15.99 -10.34 -16.50
N SER A 153 17.31 -10.35 -16.30
CA SER A 153 17.95 -11.24 -15.32
C SER A 153 17.53 -10.91 -13.90
N LEU A 154 17.38 -9.61 -13.58
CA LEU A 154 16.90 -9.15 -12.27
C LEU A 154 15.43 -9.53 -12.06
N ASP A 155 14.57 -9.38 -13.07
CA ASP A 155 13.16 -9.79 -12.98
C ASP A 155 13.03 -11.32 -12.81
N ASP A 156 13.81 -12.11 -13.54
CA ASP A 156 13.86 -13.56 -13.40
C ASP A 156 14.36 -14.00 -12.02
N GLU A 157 15.33 -13.27 -11.44
CA GLU A 157 15.82 -13.53 -10.08
C GLU A 157 14.78 -13.17 -9.01
N TRP A 158 14.10 -12.03 -9.15
CA TRP A 158 12.99 -11.65 -8.28
C TRP A 158 11.89 -12.71 -8.27
N ARG A 159 11.45 -13.16 -9.45
CA ARG A 159 10.42 -14.20 -9.60
C ARG A 159 10.85 -15.53 -9.00
N ARG A 160 12.10 -15.95 -9.23
CA ARG A 160 12.65 -17.20 -8.64
C ARG A 160 12.66 -17.17 -7.11
N ASN A 161 12.83 -15.99 -6.51
CA ASN A 161 12.87 -15.82 -5.05
C ASN A 161 11.54 -15.36 -4.44
N ALA A 162 10.44 -15.33 -5.19
CA ALA A 162 9.16 -14.76 -4.77
C ALA A 162 8.69 -15.25 -3.39
N HIS A 163 8.71 -16.55 -3.12
CA HIS A 163 8.31 -17.10 -1.83
C HIS A 163 9.27 -16.70 -0.67
N ARG A 164 10.57 -16.58 -0.95
CA ARG A 164 11.55 -16.13 0.06
C ARG A 164 11.37 -14.64 0.36
N ILE A 165 11.09 -13.85 -0.67
CA ILE A 165 10.77 -12.42 -0.55
C ILE A 165 9.49 -12.23 0.27
N GLU A 166 8.46 -13.04 0.04
CA GLU A 166 7.21 -13.01 0.81
C GLU A 166 7.46 -13.25 2.31
N ARG A 167 8.23 -14.29 2.65
CA ARG A 167 8.60 -14.56 4.05
C ARG A 167 9.45 -13.44 4.66
N PHE A 168 10.34 -12.85 3.87
CA PHE A 168 11.15 -11.70 4.30
C PHE A 168 10.29 -10.46 4.54
N ARG A 169 9.31 -10.19 3.69
CA ARG A 169 8.30 -9.13 3.86
C ARG A 169 7.54 -9.31 5.17
N ASP A 170 7.03 -10.51 5.45
CA ASP A 170 6.26 -10.77 6.68
C ASP A 170 7.13 -10.65 7.94
N TRP A 171 8.41 -11.01 7.84
CA TRP A 171 9.37 -10.76 8.90
C TRP A 171 9.65 -9.26 9.09
N LEU A 172 9.79 -8.48 8.01
CA LEU A 172 9.95 -7.02 8.07
C LEU A 172 8.74 -6.32 8.67
N ILE A 173 7.53 -6.73 8.31
CA ILE A 173 6.30 -6.16 8.86
C ILE A 173 6.26 -6.34 10.39
N ARG A 174 6.61 -7.53 10.89
CA ARG A 174 6.71 -7.78 12.33
C ARG A 174 7.79 -6.92 12.99
N LYS A 175 8.96 -6.77 12.36
CA LYS A 175 10.02 -5.89 12.86
C LYS A 175 9.58 -4.43 12.92
N HIS A 176 8.83 -3.97 11.92
CA HIS A 176 8.24 -2.64 11.94
C HIS A 176 7.22 -2.48 13.07
N GLU A 177 6.40 -3.49 13.34
CA GLU A 177 5.42 -3.46 14.44
C GLU A 177 6.08 -3.43 15.81
N GLU A 178 7.16 -4.20 16.00
CA GLU A 178 7.97 -4.16 17.21
C GLU A 178 8.60 -2.78 17.46
N LEU A 179 8.91 -2.02 16.41
CA LEU A 179 9.61 -0.74 16.52
C LEU A 179 8.67 0.48 16.58
N TYR A 180 7.58 0.43 15.81
CA TYR A 180 6.71 1.58 15.54
C TYR A 180 5.22 1.29 15.88
N GLY A 181 4.87 0.04 16.21
CA GLY A 181 3.47 -0.39 16.37
C GLY A 181 2.83 -0.09 17.73
N HIS A 182 3.53 0.58 18.65
CA HIS A 182 3.04 0.75 20.03
C HIS A 182 1.88 1.75 20.22
N ASP A 183 1.43 2.47 19.19
CA ASP A 183 0.39 3.52 19.32
C ASP A 183 -0.92 3.27 18.55
N ILE A 184 -1.12 2.09 17.94
CA ILE A 184 -2.37 1.79 17.24
C ILE A 184 -3.10 0.65 17.96
N VAL A 185 -3.92 1.00 18.95
CA VAL A 185 -4.96 0.10 19.46
C VAL A 185 -5.89 -0.24 18.29
N GLU A 186 -5.89 -1.50 17.87
CA GLU A 186 -6.78 -2.01 16.83
C GLU A 186 -8.23 -1.91 17.31
N VAL A 187 -8.97 -0.92 16.81
CA VAL A 187 -10.44 -0.85 16.93
C VAL A 187 -11.11 -1.87 15.98
N GLU A 188 -10.50 -3.04 15.74
CA GLU A 188 -11.15 -4.12 14.99
C GLU A 188 -12.09 -4.94 15.90
N GLU A 189 -11.82 -5.07 17.20
CA GLU A 189 -12.68 -5.86 18.11
C GLU A 189 -13.88 -5.09 18.68
N VAL A 190 -13.85 -3.76 18.73
CA VAL A 190 -14.92 -2.97 19.35
C VAL A 190 -16.18 -2.92 18.47
N TYR A 191 -16.02 -2.92 17.14
CA TYR A 191 -17.16 -2.88 16.22
C TYR A 191 -17.95 -4.20 16.18
N GLU A 192 -17.32 -5.37 16.37
CA GLU A 192 -18.07 -6.62 16.49
C GLU A 192 -18.79 -6.72 17.84
N ALA A 193 -18.16 -6.28 18.93
CA ALA A 193 -18.77 -6.29 20.26
C ALA A 193 -19.98 -5.34 20.35
N GLU A 194 -19.87 -4.10 19.85
CA GLU A 194 -20.99 -3.13 19.88
C GLU A 194 -22.13 -3.54 18.93
N VAL A 195 -21.83 -4.12 17.77
CA VAL A 195 -22.85 -4.62 16.83
C VAL A 195 -23.55 -5.87 17.40
N LEU A 196 -22.82 -6.74 18.10
CA LEU A 196 -23.38 -7.91 18.79
C LEU A 196 -24.22 -7.50 20.02
N GLU A 197 -23.77 -6.53 20.82
CA GLU A 197 -24.56 -5.99 21.94
C GLU A 197 -25.84 -5.29 21.46
N THR A 198 -25.76 -4.53 20.36
CA THR A 198 -26.92 -3.84 19.78
C THR A 198 -27.93 -4.85 19.20
N ARG A 199 -27.45 -5.94 18.60
CA ARG A 199 -28.32 -7.05 18.15
C ARG A 199 -28.93 -7.83 19.31
N ALA A 200 -28.18 -8.08 20.39
CA ALA A 200 -28.69 -8.76 21.58
C ALA A 200 -29.77 -7.95 22.30
N ARG A 201 -29.64 -6.62 22.40
CA ARG A 201 -30.67 -5.74 22.96
C ARG A 201 -31.95 -5.67 22.13
N ASN A 202 -31.86 -5.83 20.81
CA ASN A 202 -33.02 -5.77 19.91
C ASN A 202 -33.74 -7.12 19.74
N LEU A 203 -33.13 -8.23 20.14
CA LEU A 203 -33.75 -9.56 20.15
C LEU A 203 -34.36 -9.94 21.52
N GLY A 204 -34.14 -9.11 22.54
CA GLY A 204 -34.70 -9.26 23.89
C GLY A 204 -35.94 -8.42 24.18
N LYS A 205 -36.64 -7.92 23.15
CA LYS A 205 -37.94 -7.23 23.26
C LYS A 205 -38.99 -7.87 22.37
#